data_AF-A0A2G5UYD4-F1
#
_entry.id   AF-A0A2G5UYD4-F1
#
_cell.length_a   1.000
_cell.length_b   1.000
_cell.length_c   1.000
_cell.angle_alpha   90.00
_cell.angle_beta   90.00
_cell.angle_gamma   90.00
#
_symmetry.space_group_name_H-M   'P 1'
#
loop_
_entity.id
_entity.type
_entity.pdbx_description
1 polymer ?
#
loop_
_entity_poly.entity_id
_entity_poly.type
_entity_poly.pdbx_seq_one_letter_code
_entity_poly.pdbx_strand_id
1 'polypeptide(L)'
;MDIVIGLDKIANVYKVVIDADEYLTPSKVTIRVGQGKLNEEVNYKNARTSKFQKPVVLEFHRRERSVSRLESKNAFTDAVGQYIWITIEKPIPLSQNPHNQIEIKKLTVLGYPLPEELLRRTPIPESPKLEQNDEDDVTSLKMEKLELEPKGVPKKEKKIERHSYEGDGMSMKEETNLSGDPLTSIRTIRRVLEQKMEKANFDGKTIQATVCLRAIQRIDEYEARIEDLATRRSRALEAGDLEMAERHRLAMIDCRDTVFRAVHVDLLLDRDELRAIGEQSEWAD
;
A
#
# COMPACT_ATOMS: atom_id res chain seq x y z
N MET A 1 -16.41 -20.61 9.17
CA MET A 1 -17.40 -19.71 8.53
C MET A 1 -16.68 -18.98 7.41
N ASP A 2 -17.34 -18.72 6.29
CA ASP A 2 -16.76 -17.96 5.17
C ASP A 2 -17.54 -16.64 4.98
N ILE A 3 -16.80 -15.55 4.80
CA ILE A 3 -17.32 -14.23 4.45
C ILE A 3 -16.68 -13.85 3.11
N VAL A 4 -17.50 -13.42 2.16
CA VAL A 4 -17.02 -12.94 0.86
C VAL A 4 -17.49 -11.51 0.67
N ILE A 5 -16.52 -10.64 0.40
CA ILE A 5 -16.75 -9.22 0.15
C ILE A 5 -16.44 -8.96 -1.30
N GLY A 6 -17.39 -8.34 -1.98
CA GLY A 6 -17.23 -7.84 -3.33
C GLY A 6 -17.00 -6.34 -3.32
N LEU A 7 -15.96 -5.89 -3.99
CA LEU A 7 -15.64 -4.48 -4.17
C LEU A 7 -16.35 -3.95 -5.43
N ASP A 8 -16.87 -2.72 -5.35
CA ASP A 8 -17.54 -2.06 -6.48
C ASP A 8 -16.63 -1.89 -7.69
N LYS A 9 -15.32 -1.72 -7.45
CA LYS A 9 -14.29 -1.59 -8.47
C LYS A 9 -13.15 -2.56 -8.19
N ILE A 10 -12.47 -3.00 -9.24
CA ILE A 10 -11.21 -3.74 -9.09
C ILE A 10 -10.18 -2.79 -8.46
N ALA A 11 -9.59 -3.22 -7.36
CA ALA A 11 -8.66 -2.45 -6.58
C ALA A 11 -7.37 -3.24 -6.33
N ASN A 12 -6.26 -2.54 -6.08
CA ASN A 12 -5.12 -3.16 -5.45
C ASN A 12 -5.31 -3.06 -3.93
N VAL A 13 -5.44 -4.21 -3.27
CA VAL A 13 -5.68 -4.31 -1.82
C VAL A 13 -4.33 -4.43 -1.12
N TYR A 14 -4.08 -3.52 -0.17
CA TYR A 14 -2.81 -3.41 0.55
C TYR A 14 -2.87 -3.96 1.97
N LYS A 15 -3.99 -3.72 2.66
CA LYS A 15 -4.14 -4.06 4.06
C LYS A 15 -5.58 -4.42 4.33
N VAL A 16 -5.79 -5.51 5.07
CA VAL A 16 -7.08 -5.88 5.63
C VAL A 16 -6.90 -5.93 7.13
N VAL A 17 -7.68 -5.14 7.85
CA VAL A 17 -7.67 -5.07 9.32
C VAL A 17 -8.89 -5.81 9.85
N ILE A 18 -8.65 -6.76 10.75
CA ILE A 18 -9.70 -7.48 11.47
C ILE A 18 -9.63 -7.09 12.94
N ASP A 19 -10.72 -6.53 13.43
CA ASP A 19 -10.93 -6.18 14.83
C ASP A 19 -11.88 -7.21 15.45
N ALA A 20 -11.32 -8.16 16.18
CA ALA A 20 -12.07 -9.19 16.89
C ALA A 20 -12.34 -8.78 18.34
N ASP A 21 -13.49 -9.19 18.89
CA ASP A 21 -13.75 -9.05 20.32
C ASP A 21 -12.83 -9.99 21.13
N GLU A 22 -12.29 -9.49 22.25
CA GLU A 22 -11.34 -10.23 23.10
C GLU A 22 -11.91 -11.54 23.68
N TYR A 23 -13.22 -11.61 23.96
CA TYR A 23 -13.85 -12.79 24.55
C TYR A 23 -14.37 -13.77 23.50
N LEU A 24 -14.58 -13.29 22.27
CA LEU A 24 -15.11 -14.04 21.14
C LEU A 24 -14.10 -14.11 19.98
N THR A 25 -12.80 -14.14 20.30
CA THR A 25 -11.72 -14.13 19.31
C THR A 25 -11.68 -15.42 18.49
N PRO A 26 -11.61 -15.34 17.14
CA PRO A 26 -11.35 -16.51 16.31
C PRO A 26 -9.93 -17.03 16.56
N SER A 27 -9.65 -18.34 16.43
CA SER A 27 -8.29 -18.85 16.55
C SER A 27 -7.41 -18.46 15.36
N LYS A 28 -8.02 -18.46 14.17
CA LYS A 28 -7.33 -18.20 12.92
C LYS A 28 -8.29 -17.62 11.90
N VAL A 29 -7.82 -16.62 11.18
CA VAL A 29 -8.51 -16.04 10.04
C VAL A 29 -7.61 -16.09 8.82
N THR A 30 -8.14 -16.59 7.72
CA THR A 30 -7.43 -16.66 6.45
C THR A 30 -8.07 -15.69 5.46
N ILE A 31 -7.28 -14.79 4.90
CA ILE A 31 -7.74 -13.80 3.92
C ILE A 31 -7.14 -14.12 2.56
N ARG A 32 -7.95 -14.06 1.52
CA ARG A 32 -7.55 -14.23 0.13
C ARG A 32 -8.13 -13.11 -0.71
N VAL A 33 -7.30 -12.51 -1.57
CA VAL A 33 -7.74 -11.52 -2.54
C VAL A 33 -7.86 -12.20 -3.90
N GLY A 34 -9.03 -12.09 -4.51
CA GLY A 34 -9.41 -12.74 -5.75
C GLY A 34 -9.69 -11.75 -6.86
N GLN A 35 -9.19 -12.04 -8.05
CA GLN A 35 -9.42 -11.23 -9.24
C GLN A 35 -10.68 -11.69 -9.96
N GLY A 36 -11.69 -10.82 -10.01
CA GLY A 36 -12.87 -10.99 -10.84
C GLY A 36 -12.58 -10.70 -12.31
N LYS A 37 -13.48 -11.10 -13.21
CA LYS A 37 -13.39 -10.72 -14.62
C LYS A 37 -14.02 -9.35 -14.82
N LEU A 38 -13.51 -8.60 -15.79
CA LEU A 38 -14.08 -7.31 -16.17
C LEU A 38 -15.55 -7.50 -16.58
N ASN A 39 -16.42 -6.61 -16.09
CA ASN A 39 -17.85 -6.54 -16.39
C ASN A 39 -18.69 -7.74 -15.92
N GLU A 40 -18.17 -8.61 -15.06
CA GLU A 40 -19.00 -9.60 -14.37
C GLU A 40 -19.67 -8.99 -13.13
N GLU A 41 -20.90 -9.42 -12.85
CA GLU A 41 -21.60 -9.04 -11.63
C GLU A 41 -20.85 -9.54 -10.39
N VAL A 42 -20.82 -8.69 -9.38
CA VAL A 42 -20.18 -8.98 -8.09
C VAL A 42 -21.12 -9.87 -7.28
N ASN A 43 -20.93 -11.18 -7.34
CA ASN A 43 -21.75 -12.13 -6.60
C ASN A 43 -20.93 -13.34 -6.10
N TYR A 44 -21.51 -14.08 -5.16
CA TYR A 44 -20.85 -15.23 -4.53
C TYR A 44 -20.46 -16.35 -5.51
N LYS A 45 -21.26 -16.56 -6.56
CA LYS A 45 -20.99 -17.60 -7.57
C LYS A 45 -19.72 -17.26 -8.36
N ASN A 46 -19.61 -16.02 -8.81
CA ASN A 46 -18.46 -15.52 -9.55
C ASN A 46 -17.21 -15.46 -8.68
N ALA A 47 -17.37 -15.05 -7.41
CA ALA A 47 -16.29 -15.07 -6.43
C ALA A 47 -15.70 -16.48 -6.27
N ARG A 48 -16.53 -17.53 -6.20
CA ARG A 48 -16.08 -18.93 -6.03
C ARG A 48 -15.26 -19.46 -7.20
N THR A 49 -15.51 -18.98 -8.42
CA THR A 49 -14.77 -19.36 -9.63
C THR A 49 -13.59 -18.45 -9.94
N SER A 50 -13.41 -17.39 -9.15
CA SER A 50 -12.34 -16.41 -9.38
C SER A 50 -10.96 -16.95 -8.99
N LYS A 51 -9.91 -16.34 -9.54
CA LYS A 51 -8.53 -16.71 -9.21
C LYS A 51 -8.10 -15.96 -7.96
N PHE A 52 -7.84 -16.68 -6.88
CA PHE A 52 -7.34 -16.13 -5.62
C PHE A 52 -5.82 -16.21 -5.53
N GLN A 53 -5.22 -15.16 -4.98
CA GLN A 53 -3.81 -15.17 -4.63
C GLN A 53 -3.53 -16.01 -3.39
N LYS A 54 -2.24 -16.16 -3.06
CA LYS A 54 -1.78 -16.89 -1.88
C LYS A 54 -2.46 -16.31 -0.62
N PRO A 55 -3.04 -17.17 0.25
CA PRO A 55 -3.70 -16.71 1.46
C PRO A 55 -2.74 -16.03 2.43
N VAL A 56 -3.21 -14.97 3.07
CA VAL A 56 -2.60 -14.40 4.27
C VAL A 56 -3.31 -14.97 5.48
N VAL A 57 -2.55 -15.54 6.40
CA VAL A 57 -3.07 -16.20 7.61
C VAL A 57 -2.78 -15.32 8.81
N LEU A 58 -3.83 -15.03 9.58
CA LEU A 58 -3.77 -14.32 10.85
C LEU A 58 -4.10 -15.30 11.97
N GLU A 59 -3.12 -15.61 12.80
CA GLU A 59 -3.30 -16.46 13.98
C GLU A 59 -3.48 -15.62 15.22
N PHE A 60 -4.58 -15.85 15.92
CA PHE A 60 -4.88 -15.19 17.19
C PHE A 60 -4.49 -16.11 18.33
N HIS A 61 -4.00 -15.50 19.39
CA HIS A 61 -3.44 -16.23 20.52
C HIS A 61 -4.13 -15.76 21.78
N ARG A 62 -4.32 -16.70 22.72
CA ARG A 62 -4.93 -16.38 24.01
C ARG A 62 -4.09 -15.32 24.73
N ARG A 63 -4.71 -14.17 25.03
CA ARG A 63 -4.11 -13.16 25.90
C ARG A 63 -4.64 -13.32 27.32
N GLU A 64 -3.75 -13.20 28.30
CA GLU A 64 -4.13 -13.35 29.72
C GLU A 64 -4.69 -12.06 30.32
N ARG A 65 -4.26 -10.89 29.81
CA ARG A 65 -4.80 -9.56 30.13
C ARG A 65 -4.52 -8.64 28.96
N SER A 66 -5.56 -8.04 28.38
CA SER A 66 -5.38 -6.89 27.50
C SER A 66 -6.15 -5.69 28.05
N VAL A 67 -5.60 -4.49 27.83
CA VAL A 67 -6.21 -3.22 28.27
C VAL A 67 -7.35 -2.82 27.31
N SER A 68 -7.37 -3.40 26.10
CA SER A 68 -8.33 -3.13 25.04
C SER A 68 -9.25 -4.34 24.86
N ARG A 69 -10.57 -4.11 24.80
CA ARG A 69 -11.56 -5.16 24.49
C ARG A 69 -11.51 -5.68 23.04
N LEU A 70 -10.55 -5.21 22.26
CA LEU A 70 -10.42 -5.44 20.82
C LEU A 70 -9.01 -5.97 20.53
N GLU A 71 -8.95 -7.10 19.83
CA GLU A 71 -7.72 -7.61 19.22
C GLU A 71 -7.74 -7.31 17.71
N SER A 72 -6.97 -6.28 17.32
CA SER A 72 -6.76 -5.89 15.93
C SER A 72 -5.59 -6.66 15.31
N LYS A 73 -5.81 -7.25 14.12
CA LYS A 73 -4.74 -7.85 13.32
C LYS A 73 -4.78 -7.36 11.88
N ASN A 74 -3.58 -7.10 11.37
CA ASN A 74 -3.35 -6.58 10.02
C ASN A 74 -2.85 -7.70 9.10
N ALA A 75 -3.57 -7.94 8.02
CA ALA A 75 -3.11 -8.74 6.89
C ALA A 75 -2.63 -7.81 5.78
N PHE A 76 -1.33 -7.79 5.51
CA PHE A 76 -0.77 -7.07 4.38
C PHE A 76 -0.83 -7.92 3.12
N THR A 77 -1.37 -7.34 2.05
CA THR A 77 -1.45 -7.91 0.71
C THR A 77 -0.87 -6.91 -0.28
N ASP A 78 -0.54 -7.35 -1.49
CA ASP A 78 -0.27 -6.47 -2.62
C ASP A 78 -0.90 -7.13 -3.84
N ALA A 79 -2.23 -7.18 -3.78
CA ALA A 79 -3.03 -8.05 -4.62
C ALA A 79 -4.12 -7.26 -5.33
N VAL A 80 -4.08 -7.33 -6.66
CA VAL A 80 -5.17 -6.84 -7.50
C VAL A 80 -6.36 -7.79 -7.39
N GLY A 81 -7.50 -7.26 -6.96
CA GLY A 81 -8.69 -8.06 -6.77
C GLY A 81 -9.98 -7.26 -6.76
N GLN A 82 -11.07 -8.00 -6.92
CA GLN A 82 -12.45 -7.52 -6.75
C GLN A 82 -13.13 -8.24 -5.59
N TYR A 83 -12.65 -9.42 -5.22
CA TYR A 83 -13.23 -10.25 -4.17
C TYR A 83 -12.24 -10.42 -3.02
N ILE A 84 -12.74 -10.35 -1.79
CA ILE A 84 -11.97 -10.67 -0.59
C ILE A 84 -12.70 -11.82 0.09
N TRP A 85 -12.04 -12.97 0.13
CA TRP A 85 -12.54 -14.17 0.77
C TRP A 85 -11.89 -14.33 2.14
N ILE A 86 -12.71 -14.34 3.18
CA ILE A 86 -12.28 -14.43 4.56
C ILE A 86 -12.83 -15.71 5.16
N THR A 87 -11.96 -16.64 5.50
CA THR A 87 -12.31 -17.88 6.19
C THR A 87 -11.95 -17.74 7.66
N ILE A 88 -12.96 -17.86 8.51
CA ILE A 88 -12.86 -17.76 9.96
C ILE A 88 -12.94 -19.17 10.55
N GLU A 89 -11.88 -19.58 11.23
CA GLU A 89 -11.83 -20.84 12.00
C GLU A 89 -12.47 -20.68 13.38
N LYS A 90 -12.58 -21.78 14.13
CA LYS A 90 -13.23 -21.85 15.46
C LYS A 90 -12.70 -20.80 16.46
N PRO A 91 -13.48 -20.38 17.47
CA PRO A 91 -12.98 -19.46 18.49
C PRO A 91 -11.88 -20.10 19.33
N ILE A 92 -11.08 -19.25 19.97
CA ILE A 92 -10.17 -19.67 21.03
C ILE A 92 -11.02 -20.13 22.23
N PRO A 93 -10.79 -21.33 22.79
CA PRO A 93 -11.56 -21.82 23.93
C PRO A 93 -11.37 -20.93 25.17
N LEU A 94 -12.43 -20.23 25.57
CA LEU A 94 -12.47 -19.37 26.74
C LEU A 94 -13.69 -19.72 27.59
N SER A 95 -13.54 -19.69 28.92
CA SER A 95 -14.64 -19.95 29.86
C SER A 95 -15.80 -18.96 29.70
N GLN A 96 -15.50 -17.74 29.24
CA GLN A 96 -16.46 -16.67 28.98
C GLN A 96 -17.26 -16.87 27.68
N ASN A 97 -16.88 -17.84 26.83
CA ASN A 97 -17.54 -18.14 25.57
C ASN A 97 -18.03 -19.61 25.52
N PRO A 98 -19.01 -19.99 26.34
CA PRO A 98 -19.50 -21.36 26.42
C PRO A 98 -20.21 -21.83 25.13
N HIS A 99 -20.64 -20.88 24.29
CA HIS A 99 -21.39 -21.16 23.06
C HIS A 99 -20.53 -21.21 21.80
N ASN A 100 -19.19 -21.09 21.92
CA ASN A 100 -18.25 -21.05 20.80
C ASN A 100 -18.64 -20.01 19.73
N GLN A 101 -19.05 -18.83 20.17
CA GLN A 101 -19.37 -17.71 19.30
C GLN A 101 -18.10 -16.97 18.86
N ILE A 102 -18.15 -16.31 17.71
CA ILE A 102 -17.08 -15.45 17.21
C ILE A 102 -17.69 -14.10 16.89
N GLU A 103 -17.03 -13.03 17.31
CA GLU A 103 -17.42 -11.66 16.98
C GLU A 103 -16.28 -10.92 16.31
N ILE A 104 -16.51 -10.51 15.06
CA ILE A 104 -15.69 -9.52 14.36
C ILE A 104 -16.45 -8.20 14.44
N LYS A 105 -15.93 -7.26 15.22
CA LYS A 105 -16.57 -5.95 15.45
C LYS A 105 -16.41 -5.03 14.26
N LYS A 106 -15.24 -5.05 13.64
CA LYS A 106 -14.93 -4.23 12.48
C LYS A 106 -14.01 -4.98 11.53
N LEU A 107 -14.27 -4.78 10.25
CA LEU A 107 -13.44 -5.24 9.17
C LEU A 107 -13.16 -4.06 8.25
N THR A 108 -11.89 -3.72 8.10
CA THR A 108 -11.47 -2.58 7.27
C THR A 108 -10.64 -3.10 6.11
N VAL A 109 -11.01 -2.77 4.89
CA VAL A 109 -10.27 -3.09 3.68
C VAL A 109 -9.67 -1.81 3.15
N LEU A 110 -8.35 -1.81 2.98
CA LEU A 110 -7.59 -0.64 2.56
C LEU A 110 -6.87 -0.96 1.25
N GLY A 111 -7.06 -0.09 0.27
CA GLY A 111 -6.51 -0.21 -1.07
C GLY A 111 -6.92 0.94 -1.96
N TYR A 112 -6.50 0.91 -3.22
CA TYR A 112 -6.89 1.93 -4.21
C TYR A 112 -7.54 1.30 -5.43
N PRO A 113 -8.56 1.95 -6.01
CA PRO A 113 -9.19 1.49 -7.25
C PRO A 113 -8.20 1.59 -8.42
N LEU A 114 -8.18 0.57 -9.27
CA LEU A 114 -7.36 0.58 -10.47
C LEU A 114 -8.15 1.15 -11.66
N PRO A 115 -7.55 2.06 -12.45
CA PRO A 115 -8.12 2.51 -13.71
C PRO A 115 -8.35 1.33 -14.67
N GLU A 116 -9.50 1.30 -15.34
CA GLU A 116 -9.86 0.23 -16.30
C GLU A 116 -8.81 0.04 -17.40
N GLU A 117 -8.10 1.10 -17.76
CA GLU A 117 -7.05 1.12 -18.79
C GLU A 117 -5.84 0.25 -18.42
N LEU A 118 -5.49 0.19 -17.12
CA LEU A 118 -4.40 -0.65 -16.62
C LEU A 118 -4.81 -2.12 -16.56
N LEU A 119 -6.10 -2.40 -16.39
CA LEU A 119 -6.64 -3.77 -16.33
C LEU A 119 -6.65 -4.44 -17.71
N ARG A 120 -6.75 -3.67 -18.80
CA ARG A 120 -6.70 -4.19 -20.18
C ARG A 120 -5.29 -4.49 -20.69
N ARG A 121 -4.23 -4.02 -20.00
CA ARG A 121 -2.85 -4.05 -20.49
C ARG A 121 -1.97 -5.17 -19.93
N THR A 122 -2.49 -6.07 -19.09
CA THR A 122 -1.70 -7.20 -18.58
C THR A 122 -1.87 -8.41 -19.49
N PRO A 123 -0.85 -8.81 -20.29
CA PRO A 123 -0.82 -10.15 -20.85
C PRO A 123 -0.61 -11.12 -19.69
N ILE A 124 -1.43 -12.16 -19.66
CA ILE A 124 -1.30 -13.29 -18.73
C ILE A 124 0.07 -13.93 -18.99
N PRO A 125 0.97 -14.08 -18.01
CA PRO A 125 2.09 -14.99 -18.14
C PRO A 125 1.50 -16.41 -18.14
N GLU A 126 1.47 -17.04 -19.30
CA GLU A 126 1.27 -18.49 -19.37
C GLU A 126 2.42 -19.15 -18.59
N SER A 127 2.07 -19.88 -17.53
CA SER A 127 3.00 -20.78 -16.85
C SER A 127 3.64 -21.73 -17.87
N PRO A 128 4.97 -21.95 -17.83
CA PRO A 128 5.65 -22.71 -18.86
C PRO A 128 5.18 -24.17 -18.81
N LYS A 129 4.59 -24.63 -19.90
CA LYS A 129 4.38 -26.06 -20.15
C LYS A 129 5.76 -26.69 -20.40
N LEU A 130 6.08 -27.69 -19.59
CA LEU A 130 7.15 -28.65 -19.86
C LEU A 130 6.72 -29.48 -21.07
N GLU A 131 7.38 -29.31 -22.22
CA GLU A 131 7.43 -30.33 -23.25
C GLU A 131 8.88 -30.57 -23.68
N GLN A 132 9.19 -31.86 -23.77
CA GLN A 132 10.48 -32.45 -24.01
C GLN A 132 10.89 -32.31 -25.48
N ASN A 133 12.20 -32.22 -25.68
CA ASN A 133 13.01 -32.63 -26.84
C ASN A 133 12.31 -32.86 -28.18
N ASP A 134 12.77 -32.15 -29.20
CA ASP A 134 13.42 -32.80 -30.35
C ASP A 134 14.52 -31.88 -30.91
N GLU A 135 15.68 -32.48 -31.18
CA GLU A 135 16.87 -31.89 -31.76
C GLU A 135 16.68 -31.66 -33.28
N ASP A 136 17.08 -30.49 -33.79
CA ASP A 136 18.07 -30.34 -34.87
C ASP A 136 17.97 -28.97 -35.60
N ASP A 137 19.12 -28.59 -36.16
CA ASP A 137 19.41 -27.53 -37.12
C ASP A 137 19.76 -26.10 -36.63
N VAL A 138 21.05 -26.02 -36.34
CA VAL A 138 21.99 -24.92 -36.58
C VAL A 138 21.72 -24.20 -37.92
N THR A 139 21.58 -22.86 -37.90
CA THR A 139 22.40 -21.89 -38.67
C THR A 139 21.76 -20.50 -38.72
N SER A 140 22.64 -19.50 -38.78
CA SER A 140 22.40 -18.12 -39.28
C SER A 140 22.07 -17.03 -38.26
N LEU A 141 23.13 -16.64 -37.54
CA LEU A 141 23.40 -15.25 -37.18
C LEU A 141 23.22 -14.32 -38.39
N LYS A 142 22.38 -13.28 -38.26
CA LYS A 142 22.55 -12.01 -38.98
C LYS A 142 22.05 -10.86 -38.11
N MET A 143 23.01 -10.09 -37.59
CA MET A 143 22.82 -8.71 -37.15
C MET A 143 22.33 -7.89 -38.34
N GLU A 144 21.23 -7.17 -38.18
CA GLU A 144 20.94 -6.02 -39.03
C GLU A 144 20.74 -4.79 -38.16
N LYS A 145 21.63 -3.85 -38.44
CA LYS A 145 21.87 -2.56 -37.80
C LYS A 145 20.91 -1.58 -38.46
N LEU A 146 20.01 -0.96 -37.70
CA LEU A 146 19.21 0.16 -38.20
C LEU A 146 19.26 1.33 -37.22
N GLU A 147 19.58 2.47 -37.82
CA GLU A 147 20.17 3.68 -37.28
C GLU A 147 19.19 4.53 -36.47
N LEU A 148 19.72 5.23 -35.47
CA LEU A 148 19.05 6.34 -34.81
C LEU A 148 19.12 7.58 -35.71
N GLU A 149 17.99 8.24 -35.92
CA GLU A 149 17.89 9.66 -36.25
C GLU A 149 16.76 10.31 -35.41
N PRO A 150 16.95 11.52 -34.87
CA PRO A 150 16.15 12.06 -33.78
C PRO A 150 14.97 12.89 -34.29
N LYS A 151 13.73 12.48 -34.01
CA LYS A 151 12.55 13.33 -34.24
C LYS A 151 12.10 14.01 -32.95
N GLY A 152 12.17 15.34 -32.98
CA GLY A 152 11.86 16.25 -31.89
C GLY A 152 10.47 16.07 -31.31
N VAL A 153 10.41 16.03 -29.98
CA VAL A 153 9.17 16.01 -29.21
C VAL A 153 8.78 17.46 -28.88
N PRO A 154 7.57 17.93 -29.24
CA PRO A 154 7.08 19.22 -28.76
C PRO A 154 6.73 19.10 -27.27
N LYS A 155 7.42 19.87 -26.43
CA LYS A 155 7.08 20.07 -25.01
C LYS A 155 5.71 20.77 -24.93
N LYS A 156 4.64 20.01 -24.69
CA LYS A 156 3.43 20.54 -24.07
C LYS A 156 3.64 20.50 -22.56
N GLU A 157 3.91 21.66 -21.97
CA GLU A 157 3.79 21.89 -20.53
C GLU A 157 2.34 21.59 -20.12
N LYS A 158 2.09 20.40 -19.57
CA LYS A 158 0.88 20.17 -18.79
C LYS A 158 1.02 20.97 -17.51
N LYS A 159 0.25 22.06 -17.39
CA LYS A 159 -0.02 22.71 -16.10
C LYS A 159 -0.47 21.62 -15.13
N ILE A 160 0.34 21.37 -14.12
CA ILE A 160 -0.04 20.56 -12.96
C ILE A 160 -1.04 21.44 -12.21
N GLU A 161 -2.32 21.10 -12.29
CA GLU A 161 -3.37 21.76 -11.52
C GLU A 161 -3.08 21.52 -10.03
N ARG A 162 -2.87 22.63 -9.31
CA ARG A 162 -2.72 22.66 -7.85
C ARG A 162 -4.06 22.32 -7.24
N HIS A 163 -4.23 21.08 -6.81
CA HIS A 163 -5.36 20.70 -5.96
C HIS A 163 -4.93 20.78 -4.49
N SER A 164 -5.31 21.87 -3.81
CA SER A 164 -5.40 21.87 -2.34
C SER A 164 -6.55 20.95 -1.95
N TYR A 165 -6.22 19.77 -1.44
CA TYR A 165 -7.17 18.70 -1.09
C TYR A 165 -7.46 18.75 0.42
N GLU A 166 -8.31 19.68 0.84
CA GLU A 166 -8.99 19.61 2.14
C GLU A 166 -10.09 18.56 2.00
N GLY A 167 -9.83 17.29 2.37
CA GLY A 167 -10.85 16.24 2.31
C GLY A 167 -10.38 14.78 2.29
N ASP A 168 -9.08 14.51 2.36
CA ASP A 168 -8.52 13.16 2.20
C ASP A 168 -8.27 12.42 3.55
N GLY A 169 -8.76 12.96 4.68
CA GLY A 169 -8.64 12.35 6.01
C GLY A 169 -7.22 12.33 6.61
N MET A 170 -6.22 12.89 5.92
CA MET A 170 -4.96 13.32 6.55
C MET A 170 -5.07 14.80 6.92
N SER A 171 -4.99 15.12 8.22
CA SER A 171 -4.77 16.48 8.68
C SER A 171 -3.51 16.54 9.52
N MET A 172 -2.53 17.35 9.09
CA MET A 172 -1.40 17.70 9.95
C MET A 172 -1.84 18.90 10.77
N LYS A 173 -1.82 18.78 12.10
CA LYS A 173 -1.92 19.96 12.96
C LYS A 173 -0.72 20.85 12.67
N GLU A 174 -0.97 22.13 12.41
CA GLU A 174 0.08 23.13 12.14
C GLU A 174 1.16 23.17 13.24
N GLU A 175 0.84 22.70 14.45
CA GLU A 175 1.67 22.75 15.66
C GLU A 175 2.50 21.49 15.97
N THR A 176 2.40 20.38 15.22
CA THR A 176 3.30 19.22 15.45
C THR A 176 4.65 19.48 14.79
N ASN A 177 5.74 19.33 15.56
CA ASN A 177 7.12 19.72 15.21
C ASN A 177 7.72 19.11 13.91
N LEU A 178 6.97 18.28 13.18
CA LEU A 178 7.30 17.76 11.84
C LEU A 178 6.59 18.51 10.69
N SER A 179 5.78 19.52 11.02
CA SER A 179 5.19 20.53 10.11
C SER A 179 6.22 21.51 9.53
N GLY A 180 7.39 21.66 10.18
CA GLY A 180 8.33 22.74 9.86
C GLY A 180 9.17 22.56 8.59
N ASP A 181 9.61 21.34 8.27
CA ASP A 181 10.55 21.10 7.17
C ASP A 181 10.25 19.78 6.41
N PRO A 182 9.86 19.86 5.12
CA PRO A 182 9.47 18.69 4.32
C PRO A 182 10.54 17.58 4.21
N LEU A 183 11.82 17.95 4.22
CA LEU A 183 12.92 16.99 4.11
C LEU A 183 13.03 16.15 5.39
N THR A 184 12.89 16.79 6.55
CA THR A 184 12.90 16.12 7.85
C THR A 184 11.72 15.17 8.02
N SER A 185 10.52 15.55 7.56
CA SER A 185 9.33 14.69 7.62
C SER A 185 9.53 13.40 6.83
N ILE A 186 10.03 13.51 5.59
CA ILE A 186 10.28 12.35 4.72
C ILE A 186 11.33 11.41 5.31
N ARG A 187 12.45 11.97 5.81
CA ARG A 187 13.51 11.17 6.44
C ARG A 187 13.01 10.43 7.67
N THR A 188 12.12 11.04 8.43
CA THR A 188 11.49 10.40 9.60
C THR A 188 10.64 9.21 9.17
N ILE A 189 9.76 9.39 8.17
CA ILE A 189 8.91 8.31 7.67
C ILE A 189 9.73 7.19 7.03
N ARG A 190 10.77 7.52 6.25
CA ARG A 190 11.72 6.53 5.72
C ARG A 190 12.28 5.65 6.83
N ARG A 191 12.78 6.25 7.90
CA ARG A 191 13.36 5.52 9.03
C ARG A 191 12.36 4.61 9.73
N VAL A 192 11.10 5.04 9.87
CA VAL A 192 10.04 4.20 10.46
C VAL A 192 9.71 3.02 9.54
N LEU A 193 9.63 3.24 8.23
CA LEU A 193 9.41 2.18 7.26
C LEU A 193 10.60 1.19 7.22
N GLU A 194 11.83 1.66 7.38
CA GLU A 194 13.02 0.80 7.50
C GLU A 194 12.92 -0.12 8.73
N GLN A 195 12.60 0.43 9.89
CA GLN A 195 12.41 -0.36 11.11
C GLN A 195 11.26 -1.38 10.96
N LYS A 196 10.15 -0.97 10.33
CA LYS A 196 9.00 -1.86 10.07
C LYS A 196 9.36 -2.96 9.09
N MET A 197 10.15 -2.66 8.06
CA MET A 197 10.67 -3.62 7.10
C MET A 197 11.62 -4.64 7.75
N GLU A 198 12.57 -4.17 8.56
CA GLU A 198 13.52 -5.04 9.30
C GLU A 198 12.78 -6.00 10.23
N LYS A 199 11.81 -5.49 10.99
CA LYS A 199 10.94 -6.31 11.85
C LYS A 199 10.12 -7.32 11.04
N ALA A 200 9.55 -6.90 9.91
CA ALA A 200 8.79 -7.79 9.04
C ALA A 200 9.67 -8.90 8.43
N ASN A 201 10.92 -8.59 8.07
CA ASN A 201 11.90 -9.59 7.61
C ASN A 201 12.27 -10.57 8.72
N PHE A 202 12.49 -10.09 9.93
CA PHE A 202 12.76 -10.94 11.10
C PHE A 202 11.58 -11.88 11.41
N ASP A 203 10.35 -11.36 11.31
CA ASP A 203 9.10 -12.13 11.52
C ASP A 203 8.75 -13.06 10.34
N GLY A 204 9.52 -13.07 9.24
CA GLY A 204 9.21 -13.86 8.04
C GLY A 204 8.01 -13.34 7.22
N LYS A 205 7.56 -12.10 7.45
CA LYS A 205 6.45 -11.45 6.74
C LYS A 205 6.93 -10.79 5.44
N THR A 206 7.29 -11.63 4.46
CA THR A 206 7.93 -11.20 3.21
C THR A 206 7.14 -10.16 2.40
N ILE A 207 5.81 -10.26 2.36
CA ILE A 207 4.95 -9.30 1.64
C ILE A 207 5.03 -7.92 2.30
N GLN A 208 4.87 -7.86 3.63
CA GLN A 208 4.95 -6.60 4.37
C GLN A 208 6.32 -5.94 4.19
N ALA A 209 7.40 -6.71 4.27
CA ALA A 209 8.75 -6.21 4.02
C ALA A 209 8.91 -5.67 2.58
N THR A 210 8.38 -6.39 1.59
CA THR A 210 8.43 -5.95 0.17
C THR A 210 7.65 -4.66 -0.05
N VAL A 211 6.48 -4.52 0.57
CA VAL A 211 5.67 -3.29 0.46
C VAL A 211 6.40 -2.11 1.11
N CYS A 212 7.00 -2.30 2.29
CA CYS A 212 7.81 -1.26 2.94
C CYS A 212 9.02 -0.86 2.08
N LEU A 213 9.71 -1.84 1.47
CA LEU A 213 10.84 -1.57 0.58
C LEU A 213 10.46 -0.70 -0.62
N ARG A 214 9.33 -1.00 -1.28
CA ARG A 214 8.85 -0.20 -2.43
C ARG A 214 8.48 1.22 -1.99
N ALA A 215 7.89 1.37 -0.81
CA ALA A 215 7.59 2.68 -0.24
C ALA A 215 8.88 3.48 0.04
N ILE A 216 9.91 2.86 0.62
CA ILE A 216 11.22 3.48 0.85
C ILE A 216 11.87 3.93 -0.46
N GLN A 217 11.92 3.06 -1.47
CA GLN A 217 12.49 3.41 -2.79
C GLN A 217 11.82 4.64 -3.41
N ARG A 218 10.50 4.72 -3.27
CA ARG A 218 9.72 5.86 -3.79
C ARG A 218 9.94 7.10 -2.93
N ILE A 219 10.15 6.95 -1.64
CA ILE A 219 10.57 8.05 -0.77
C ILE A 219 11.95 8.58 -1.18
N ASP A 220 12.94 7.71 -1.43
CA ASP A 220 14.29 8.12 -1.84
C ASP A 220 14.28 8.97 -3.12
N GLU A 221 13.44 8.61 -4.10
CA GLU A 221 13.23 9.40 -5.33
C GLU A 221 12.74 10.83 -5.04
N TYR A 222 11.87 11.01 -4.04
CA TYR A 222 11.33 12.32 -3.67
C TYR A 222 12.23 13.07 -2.69
N GLU A 223 12.98 12.37 -1.84
CA GLU A 223 14.01 12.96 -0.97
C GLU A 223 15.03 13.72 -1.83
N ALA A 224 15.56 13.10 -2.88
CA ALA A 224 16.49 13.74 -3.82
C ALA A 224 15.90 14.99 -4.50
N ARG A 225 14.60 14.98 -4.83
CA ARG A 225 13.91 16.15 -5.43
C ARG A 225 13.76 17.29 -4.42
N ILE A 226 13.45 16.97 -3.17
CA ILE A 226 13.31 17.97 -2.11
C ILE A 226 14.67 18.54 -1.72
N GLU A 227 15.74 17.75 -1.74
CA GLU A 227 17.11 18.26 -1.57
C GLU A 227 17.49 19.28 -2.65
N ASP A 228 17.21 18.98 -3.93
CA ASP A 228 17.43 19.95 -5.02
C ASP A 228 16.62 21.24 -4.80
N LEU A 229 15.33 21.13 -4.46
CA LEU A 229 14.50 22.29 -4.11
C LEU A 229 15.04 23.07 -2.90
N ALA A 230 15.56 22.39 -1.87
CA ALA A 230 16.14 23.01 -0.69
C ALA A 230 17.41 23.81 -1.06
N THR A 231 18.28 23.26 -1.92
CA THR A 231 19.46 24.00 -2.39
C THR A 231 19.08 25.24 -3.21
N ARG A 232 18.05 25.15 -4.06
CA ARG A 232 17.53 26.29 -4.82
C ARG A 232 16.90 27.34 -3.92
N ARG A 233 16.17 26.93 -2.88
CA ARG A 233 15.63 27.82 -1.84
C ARG A 233 16.75 28.59 -1.14
N SER A 234 17.81 27.91 -0.71
CA SER A 234 18.96 28.56 -0.07
C SER A 234 19.64 29.58 -0.98
N ARG A 235 19.86 29.25 -2.26
CA ARG A 235 20.41 30.20 -3.25
C ARG A 235 19.52 31.43 -3.47
N ALA A 236 18.19 31.25 -3.50
CA ALA A 236 17.25 32.35 -3.61
C ALA A 236 17.31 33.28 -2.37
N LEU A 237 17.44 32.70 -1.17
CA LEU A 237 17.62 33.47 0.07
C LEU A 237 18.95 34.25 0.07
N GLU A 238 20.04 33.63 -0.38
CA GLU A 238 21.35 34.29 -0.53
C GLU A 238 21.30 35.47 -1.52
N ALA A 239 20.51 35.34 -2.58
CA ALA A 239 20.26 36.40 -3.56
C ALA A 239 19.26 37.47 -3.09
N GLY A 240 18.62 37.28 -1.94
CA GLY A 240 17.57 38.16 -1.41
C GLY A 240 16.21 38.05 -2.11
N ASP A 241 16.00 37.05 -2.96
CA ASP A 241 14.73 36.79 -3.64
C ASP A 241 13.81 35.95 -2.75
N LEU A 242 13.10 36.64 -1.85
CA LEU A 242 12.19 36.02 -0.89
C LEU A 242 10.98 35.36 -1.57
N GLU A 243 10.50 35.90 -2.70
CA GLU A 243 9.38 35.30 -3.43
C GLU A 243 9.78 33.95 -4.04
N MET A 244 10.95 33.88 -4.66
CA MET A 244 11.43 32.62 -5.23
C MET A 244 11.75 31.59 -4.15
N ALA A 245 12.32 32.03 -3.01
CA ALA A 245 12.53 31.16 -1.85
C ALA A 245 11.21 30.56 -1.33
N GLU A 246 10.14 31.37 -1.23
CA GLU A 246 8.84 30.90 -0.79
C GLU A 246 8.19 29.93 -1.80
N ARG A 247 8.32 30.20 -3.10
CA ARG A 247 7.86 29.26 -4.14
C ARG A 247 8.56 27.90 -4.03
N HIS A 248 9.87 27.89 -3.76
CA HIS A 248 10.60 26.64 -3.54
C HIS A 248 10.15 25.94 -2.26
N ARG A 249 9.89 26.67 -1.17
CA ARG A 249 9.36 26.11 0.07
C ARG A 249 8.01 25.41 -0.15
N LEU A 250 7.08 26.05 -0.86
CA LEU A 250 5.78 25.45 -1.19
C LEU A 250 5.93 24.21 -2.07
N ALA A 251 6.81 24.24 -3.08
CA ALA A 251 7.08 23.07 -3.91
C ALA A 251 7.66 21.89 -3.11
N MET A 252 8.47 22.14 -2.07
CA MET A 252 8.96 21.09 -1.18
C MET A 252 7.80 20.44 -0.39
N ILE A 253 6.84 21.23 0.09
CA ILE A 253 5.64 20.75 0.78
C ILE A 253 4.79 19.90 -0.16
N ASP A 254 4.53 20.39 -1.38
CA ASP A 254 3.77 19.65 -2.39
C ASP A 254 4.43 18.30 -2.71
N CYS A 255 5.76 18.26 -2.84
CA CYS A 255 6.49 17.02 -3.06
C CYS A 255 6.35 16.04 -1.90
N ARG A 256 6.42 16.52 -0.65
CA ARG A 256 6.20 15.70 0.55
C ARG A 256 4.81 15.09 0.55
N ASP A 257 3.78 15.90 0.38
CA ASP A 257 2.39 15.45 0.43
C ASP A 257 2.10 14.47 -0.71
N THR A 258 2.68 14.71 -1.89
CA THR A 258 2.57 13.81 -3.04
C THR A 258 3.18 12.44 -2.73
N VAL A 259 4.36 12.38 -2.11
CA VAL A 259 4.99 11.09 -1.82
C VAL A 259 4.26 10.34 -0.72
N PHE A 260 3.78 11.01 0.33
CA PHE A 260 3.02 10.37 1.40
C PHE A 260 1.75 9.71 0.88
N ARG A 261 1.05 10.38 -0.03
CA ARG A 261 -0.09 9.81 -0.74
C ARG A 261 0.32 8.67 -1.68
N ALA A 262 1.38 8.85 -2.46
CA ALA A 262 1.80 7.86 -3.45
C ALA A 262 2.29 6.55 -2.84
N VAL A 263 2.82 6.57 -1.62
CA VAL A 263 3.23 5.35 -0.90
C VAL A 263 2.19 4.89 0.11
N HIS A 264 1.08 5.62 0.26
CA HIS A 264 -0.01 5.33 1.20
C HIS A 264 0.51 5.13 2.63
N VAL A 265 1.26 6.11 3.14
CA VAL A 265 1.89 6.06 4.48
C VAL A 265 0.88 5.73 5.58
N ASP A 266 -0.33 6.30 5.47
CA ASP A 266 -1.47 6.05 6.35
C ASP A 266 -1.93 4.59 6.39
N LEU A 267 -1.86 3.89 5.25
CA LEU A 267 -2.24 2.49 5.17
C LEU A 267 -1.12 1.57 5.68
N LEU A 268 0.13 1.98 5.49
CA LEU A 268 1.30 1.19 5.87
C LEU A 268 1.64 1.32 7.35
N LEU A 269 1.49 2.51 7.93
CA LEU A 269 1.79 2.79 9.32
C LEU A 269 0.54 2.65 10.18
N ASP A 270 0.73 2.16 11.40
CA ASP A 270 -0.35 2.07 12.39
C ASP A 270 -0.52 3.42 13.11
N ARG A 271 -1.67 3.64 13.76
CA ARG A 271 -2.01 4.93 14.38
C ARG A 271 -0.97 5.42 15.38
N ASP A 272 -0.43 4.51 16.19
CA ASP A 272 0.61 4.83 17.16
C ASP A 272 1.93 5.21 16.50
N GLU A 273 2.23 4.61 15.33
CA GLU A 273 3.42 4.95 14.54
C GLU A 273 3.24 6.33 13.90
N LEU A 274 2.07 6.65 13.34
CA LEU A 274 1.75 7.98 12.82
C LEU A 274 1.75 9.05 13.92
N ARG A 275 1.18 8.74 15.09
CA ARG A 275 1.14 9.65 16.24
C ARG A 275 2.54 9.90 16.81
N ALA A 276 3.42 8.91 16.83
CA ALA A 276 4.82 9.09 17.22
C ALA A 276 5.59 10.04 16.27
N ILE A 277 5.10 10.16 15.02
CA ILE A 277 5.62 11.05 13.97
C ILE A 277 4.82 12.37 13.92
N GLY A 278 3.85 12.59 14.82
CA GLY A 278 3.05 13.82 14.85
C GLY A 278 2.05 13.96 13.70
N GLU A 279 1.74 12.88 13.00
CA GLU A 279 0.69 12.82 11.98
C GLU A 279 -0.61 12.26 12.58
N GLN A 280 -1.75 12.86 12.20
CA GLN A 280 -3.08 12.34 12.52
C GLN A 280 -3.74 11.90 11.21
N SER A 281 -3.95 10.59 11.07
CA SER A 281 -4.79 10.03 10.00
C SER A 281 -6.12 9.62 10.60
N GLU A 282 -7.22 10.01 9.95
CA GLU A 282 -8.58 9.52 10.26
C GLU A 282 -8.78 8.05 9.83
N TRP A 283 -7.86 7.50 9.03
CA TRP A 283 -7.94 6.14 8.47
C TRP A 283 -7.15 5.09 9.26
N ALA A 284 -6.25 5.54 10.14
CA ALA A 284 -5.53 4.69 11.06
C ALA A 284 -6.29 4.66 12.39
N ASP A 285 -7.20 3.70 12.53
CA ASP A 285 -7.76 3.35 13.85
C ASP A 285 -6.79 2.49 14.66
#